data_AF-A0A8B7JBQ2-F1
#
_entry.id   AF-A0A8B7JBQ2-F1
#
_cell.length_a   1.000
_cell.length_b   1.000
_cell.length_c   1.000
_cell.angle_alpha   90.00
_cell.angle_beta   90.00
_cell.angle_gamma   90.00
#
_symmetry.space_group_name_H-M   'P 1'
#
loop_
_entity.id
_entity.type
_entity.pdbx_description
1 polymer ?
#
loop_
_entity_poly.entity_id
_entity_poly.type
_entity_poly.pdbx_seq_one_letter_code
_entity_poly.pdbx_strand_id
1 'polypeptide(L)'
;MLAKTVLSLGLWLQFAAGQNTPKRGPQPSLSDSEGDLLFLLDSSGSVSYYEFSRVKEFIWDLMRPFTFGPNDVQTSIIHISTTPTMEFPFDRYLSSGTVQQAIRDTQQLMGDTNTGKALSYAKEKFFSDEAGARPGVPKVLVWVTDGFSTDDISEPMQLLKDMGVTVFIVSTGRGNYLELSAAASQPPEKHLHFVDVDDLSIITKELRDAILDVIQANRFHAVDITSSSFRLIWPKLLSQETGYYTLEYAPIDDPGRKKTKQVSGAHTNLMLSSLAPETTYQVALIPESNMHYIPPQTTRVTTLAEEISPALVLISESKPHSFHVSWAPTPDSVIGYQILYGPLPGDSVKLLEVDGKRNSTAVENLAPNTTYLVTVTAIYKSGKEKSLSAKACTQEATEAQGYKHRQRA
;
A
#
# COMPACT_ATOMS: atom_id res chain seq x y z
N MET A 1 48.46 -31.47 -25.57
CA MET A 1 47.10 -30.91 -25.68
C MET A 1 46.25 -31.53 -24.59
N LEU A 2 45.42 -30.74 -23.89
CA LEU A 2 44.34 -31.18 -22.98
C LEU A 2 44.81 -32.00 -21.72
N ALA A 3 44.01 -32.21 -20.67
CA ALA A 3 43.19 -31.28 -19.85
C ALA A 3 42.58 -32.06 -18.66
N LYS A 4 42.63 -31.51 -17.41
CA LYS A 4 41.86 -31.98 -16.22
C LYS A 4 42.23 -33.44 -15.80
N THR A 5 41.80 -34.13 -14.73
CA THR A 5 40.94 -33.98 -13.51
C THR A 5 41.31 -35.19 -12.60
N VAL A 6 41.20 -35.26 -11.26
CA VAL A 6 40.78 -34.37 -10.15
C VAL A 6 41.37 -34.92 -8.82
N LEU A 7 41.15 -34.26 -7.66
CA LEU A 7 41.41 -34.82 -6.31
C LEU A 7 40.17 -35.49 -5.71
N SER A 8 40.32 -36.66 -5.05
CA SER A 8 39.36 -37.16 -4.05
C SER A 8 39.90 -38.31 -3.21
N LEU A 9 40.00 -38.15 -1.87
CA LEU A 9 39.58 -39.12 -0.83
C LEU A 9 39.85 -38.59 0.60
N GLY A 10 39.05 -39.01 1.59
CA GLY A 10 39.25 -38.78 3.03
C GLY A 10 38.85 -37.38 3.52
N LEU A 11 37.62 -37.08 3.97
CA LEU A 11 36.64 -37.82 4.80
C LEU A 11 37.01 -37.89 6.32
N TRP A 12 36.68 -36.80 7.03
CA TRP A 12 36.34 -36.65 8.47
C TRP A 12 37.21 -37.37 9.54
N LEU A 13 37.79 -36.69 10.54
CA LEU A 13 37.04 -36.06 11.66
C LEU A 13 37.94 -35.17 12.56
N GLN A 14 37.30 -34.25 13.31
CA GLN A 14 37.84 -33.37 14.39
C GLN A 14 38.88 -32.31 13.96
N PHE A 15 38.59 -31.01 14.09
CA PHE A 15 38.49 -30.31 15.37
C PHE A 15 37.31 -29.33 15.48
N ALA A 16 36.72 -29.23 16.67
CA ALA A 16 35.70 -28.24 16.99
C ALA A 16 36.32 -26.98 17.60
N ALA A 17 36.17 -25.84 16.91
CA ALA A 17 36.20 -24.49 17.48
C ALA A 17 35.73 -23.47 16.43
N GLY A 18 34.79 -22.58 16.77
CA GLY A 18 34.58 -21.34 16.01
C GLY A 18 33.74 -21.41 14.72
N GLN A 19 32.63 -22.14 14.69
CA GLN A 19 31.54 -21.83 13.75
C GLN A 19 30.75 -20.64 14.31
N ASN A 20 31.11 -19.42 13.91
CA ASN A 20 30.27 -18.25 14.12
C ASN A 20 28.94 -18.47 13.38
N THR A 21 27.86 -18.71 14.11
CA THR A 21 26.50 -18.66 13.57
C THR A 21 26.33 -17.31 12.87
N PRO A 22 25.86 -17.26 11.60
CA PRO A 22 25.62 -15.98 10.95
C PRO A 22 24.62 -15.19 11.78
N LYS A 23 25.01 -14.00 12.24
CA LYS A 23 24.11 -13.10 12.97
C LYS A 23 22.87 -12.90 12.10
N ARG A 24 21.71 -13.32 12.60
CA ARG A 24 20.40 -13.04 11.98
C ARG A 24 20.35 -11.52 11.74
N GLY A 25 20.32 -11.11 10.48
CA GLY A 25 20.19 -9.69 10.13
C GLY A 25 18.91 -9.10 10.73
N PRO A 26 18.81 -7.76 10.84
CA PRO A 26 17.56 -7.14 11.27
C PRO A 26 16.41 -7.68 10.42
N GLN A 27 15.39 -8.25 11.07
CA GLN A 27 14.20 -8.70 10.34
C GLN A 27 13.54 -7.47 9.71
N PRO A 28 13.06 -7.55 8.46
CA PRO A 28 12.39 -6.44 7.83
C PRO A 28 11.17 -6.04 8.65
N SER A 29 11.07 -4.76 9.00
CA SER A 29 9.92 -4.20 9.70
C SER A 29 8.72 -4.13 8.76
N LEU A 30 7.57 -4.58 9.25
CA LEU A 30 6.28 -4.47 8.60
C LEU A 30 5.78 -3.03 8.77
N SER A 31 6.28 -2.17 7.90
CA SER A 31 5.70 -0.85 7.64
C SER A 31 4.42 -1.02 6.83
N ASP A 32 3.47 -0.09 7.00
CA ASP A 32 2.13 -0.09 6.38
C ASP A 32 1.09 -1.08 6.99
N SER A 33 1.27 -1.46 8.25
CA SER A 33 0.27 -2.22 9.03
C SER A 33 -0.39 -1.31 10.07
N GLU A 34 -1.68 -1.02 9.92
CA GLU A 34 -2.45 -0.16 10.82
C GLU A 34 -3.69 -0.90 11.34
N GLY A 35 -3.79 -1.09 12.66
CA GLY A 35 -4.90 -1.78 13.31
C GLY A 35 -4.73 -1.85 14.82
N ASP A 36 -5.82 -2.12 15.54
CA ASP A 36 -5.81 -2.28 16.99
C ASP A 36 -5.86 -3.78 17.34
N LEU A 37 -4.77 -4.26 17.94
CA LEU A 37 -4.53 -5.68 18.24
C LEU A 37 -4.62 -5.93 19.75
N LEU A 38 -5.72 -6.53 20.20
CA LEU A 38 -5.95 -6.86 21.61
C LEU A 38 -5.64 -8.34 21.87
N PHE A 39 -4.79 -8.59 22.84
CA PHE A 39 -4.55 -9.93 23.37
C PHE A 39 -5.48 -10.19 24.55
N LEU A 40 -6.33 -11.20 24.43
CA LEU A 40 -7.13 -11.71 25.53
C LEU A 40 -6.37 -12.88 26.13
N LEU A 41 -5.64 -12.61 27.22
CA LEU A 41 -4.62 -13.49 27.75
C LEU A 41 -5.13 -14.23 28.99
N ASP A 42 -5.19 -15.55 28.91
CA ASP A 42 -5.50 -16.37 30.07
C ASP A 42 -4.43 -16.22 31.14
N SER A 43 -4.87 -15.72 32.29
CA SER A 43 -4.04 -15.40 33.45
C SER A 43 -4.64 -16.02 34.72
N SER A 44 -5.60 -16.93 34.56
CA SER A 44 -6.30 -17.64 35.61
C SER A 44 -5.39 -18.65 36.32
N GLY A 45 -5.93 -19.35 37.32
CA GLY A 45 -5.20 -20.35 38.11
C GLY A 45 -5.04 -21.72 37.45
N SER A 46 -5.59 -21.96 36.26
CA SER A 46 -5.34 -23.18 35.49
C SER A 46 -3.96 -23.13 34.80
N VAL A 47 -3.62 -21.95 34.25
CA VAL A 47 -2.35 -21.66 33.58
C VAL A 47 -1.21 -21.66 34.61
N SER A 48 -0.14 -22.42 34.38
CA SER A 48 1.06 -22.34 35.22
C SER A 48 1.90 -21.08 34.91
N TYR A 49 2.70 -20.64 35.89
CA TYR A 49 3.67 -19.56 35.68
C TYR A 49 4.63 -19.82 34.51
N TYR A 50 4.93 -21.10 34.21
CA TYR A 50 5.73 -21.49 33.05
C TYR A 50 4.98 -21.19 31.76
N GLU A 51 3.77 -21.72 31.61
CA GLU A 51 2.91 -21.51 30.43
C GLU A 51 2.68 -20.02 30.19
N PHE A 52 2.34 -19.27 31.24
CA PHE A 52 2.16 -17.82 31.15
C PHE A 52 3.43 -17.11 30.63
N SER A 53 4.61 -17.49 31.11
CA SER A 53 5.88 -16.94 30.61
C SER A 53 6.14 -17.28 29.13
N ARG A 54 5.84 -18.52 28.71
CA ARG A 54 5.96 -18.94 27.31
C ARG A 54 5.00 -18.17 26.39
N VAL A 55 3.77 -17.93 26.84
CA VAL A 55 2.78 -17.12 26.10
C VAL A 55 3.23 -15.66 25.96
N LYS A 56 3.83 -15.04 26.99
CA LYS A 56 4.41 -13.68 26.86
C LYS A 56 5.54 -13.62 25.82
N GLU A 57 6.41 -14.62 25.76
CA GLU A 57 7.42 -14.74 24.71
C GLU A 57 6.80 -14.89 23.32
N PHE A 58 5.77 -15.73 23.18
CA PHE A 58 5.03 -15.93 21.94
C PHE A 58 4.34 -14.65 21.45
N ILE A 59 3.66 -13.92 22.33
CA ILE A 59 3.03 -12.61 22.01
C ILE A 59 4.09 -11.65 21.48
N TRP A 60 5.25 -11.55 22.14
CA TRP A 60 6.33 -10.72 21.62
C TRP A 60 6.88 -11.21 20.26
N ASP A 61 7.05 -12.52 20.05
CA ASP A 61 7.61 -13.04 18.79
C ASP A 61 6.64 -12.95 17.60
N LEU A 62 5.34 -12.98 17.88
CA LEU A 62 4.26 -12.63 16.95
C LEU A 62 4.35 -11.15 16.57
N MET A 63 4.47 -10.27 17.57
CA MET A 63 4.40 -8.81 17.42
C MET A 63 5.70 -8.14 16.95
N ARG A 64 6.86 -8.76 17.18
CA ARG A 64 8.20 -8.19 16.94
C ARG A 64 8.39 -7.51 15.58
N PRO A 65 7.89 -8.02 14.45
CA PRO A 65 8.12 -7.41 13.15
C PRO A 65 7.21 -6.21 12.86
N PHE A 66 6.15 -5.98 13.63
CA PHE A 66 5.23 -4.86 13.43
C PHE A 66 5.87 -3.51 13.82
N THR A 67 5.41 -2.47 13.15
CA THR A 67 5.63 -1.07 13.53
C THR A 67 4.52 -0.63 14.48
N PHE A 68 4.84 0.23 15.45
CA PHE A 68 3.91 0.70 16.48
C PHE A 68 3.89 2.23 16.49
N GLY A 69 2.71 2.83 16.54
CA GLY A 69 2.55 4.26 16.40
C GLY A 69 1.09 4.70 16.20
N PRO A 70 0.79 6.01 16.25
CA PRO A 70 -0.57 6.53 16.08
C PRO A 70 -1.26 6.09 14.77
N ASN A 71 -0.48 5.88 13.71
CA ASN A 71 -0.95 5.47 12.37
C ASN A 71 -0.47 4.06 11.97
N ASP A 72 0.08 3.29 12.92
CA ASP A 72 0.58 1.92 12.70
C ASP A 72 -0.22 0.94 13.58
N VAL A 73 0.36 -0.19 14.01
CA VAL A 73 -0.31 -1.07 14.98
C VAL A 73 -0.32 -0.42 16.36
N GLN A 74 -1.47 -0.49 17.03
CA GLN A 74 -1.61 -0.23 18.46
C GLN A 74 -2.09 -1.50 19.15
N THR A 75 -1.78 -1.65 20.43
CA THR A 75 -1.94 -2.95 21.10
C THR A 75 -2.30 -2.82 22.57
N SER A 76 -3.05 -3.80 23.07
CA SER A 76 -3.55 -3.88 24.43
C SER A 76 -3.54 -5.34 24.90
N ILE A 77 -3.42 -5.56 26.21
CA ILE A 77 -3.65 -6.86 26.85
C ILE A 77 -4.83 -6.74 27.82
N ILE A 78 -5.76 -7.68 27.76
CA ILE A 78 -6.80 -7.90 28.78
C ILE A 78 -6.60 -9.30 29.36
N HIS A 79 -6.63 -9.38 30.69
CA HIS A 79 -6.51 -10.64 31.42
C HIS A 79 -7.84 -11.34 31.56
N ILE A 80 -7.88 -12.64 31.25
CA ILE A 80 -8.91 -13.54 31.75
C ILE A 80 -8.52 -13.93 33.18
N SER A 81 -9.41 -13.65 34.13
CA SER A 81 -9.28 -13.98 35.55
C SER A 81 -10.67 -13.90 36.20
N THR A 82 -10.78 -14.00 37.55
CA THR A 82 -12.05 -13.79 38.26
C THR A 82 -12.72 -12.46 37.89
N THR A 83 -11.92 -11.39 37.70
CA THR A 83 -12.40 -10.06 37.27
C THR A 83 -11.52 -9.56 36.11
N PRO A 84 -12.06 -9.37 34.90
CA PRO A 84 -11.26 -8.91 33.77
C PRO A 84 -10.60 -7.55 34.04
N THR A 85 -9.32 -7.45 33.71
CA THR A 85 -8.54 -6.21 33.84
C THR A 85 -7.78 -5.94 32.55
N MET A 86 -7.54 -4.66 32.27
CA MET A 86 -6.71 -4.20 31.17
C MET A 86 -5.33 -3.85 31.72
N GLU A 87 -4.29 -4.45 31.15
CA GLU A 87 -2.89 -4.20 31.54
C GLU A 87 -2.43 -2.80 31.09
N PHE A 88 -2.76 -2.43 29.85
CA PHE A 88 -2.54 -1.09 29.29
C PHE A 88 -3.52 -0.77 28.15
N PRO A 89 -3.91 0.50 27.96
CA PRO A 89 -4.70 0.94 26.80
C PRO A 89 -3.86 0.95 25.51
N PHE A 90 -4.54 0.97 24.35
CA PHE A 90 -3.94 0.85 23.01
C PHE A 90 -2.88 1.93 22.71
N ASP A 91 -3.13 3.16 23.16
CA ASP A 91 -2.31 4.34 22.91
C ASP A 91 -1.10 4.49 23.85
N ARG A 92 -0.98 3.61 24.86
CA ARG A 92 0.04 3.68 25.92
C ARG A 92 1.47 3.51 25.39
N TYR A 93 1.66 2.58 24.47
CA TYR A 93 2.99 2.09 24.07
C TYR A 93 3.16 2.11 22.55
N LEU A 94 3.70 3.22 22.05
CA LEU A 94 3.79 3.54 20.62
C LEU A 94 5.20 3.29 20.05
N SER A 95 5.90 2.25 20.53
CA SER A 95 7.19 1.83 19.98
C SER A 95 7.49 0.36 20.29
N SER A 96 8.21 -0.33 19.41
CA SER A 96 8.53 -1.76 19.60
C SER A 96 9.29 -2.03 20.91
N GLY A 97 10.16 -1.11 21.34
CA GLY A 97 10.91 -1.25 22.60
C GLY A 97 10.04 -1.11 23.85
N THR A 98 9.10 -0.14 23.85
CA THR A 98 8.16 0.03 24.98
C THR A 98 7.12 -1.10 25.03
N VAL A 99 6.65 -1.56 23.87
CA VAL A 99 5.72 -2.71 23.77
C VAL A 99 6.40 -3.99 24.25
N GLN A 100 7.65 -4.25 23.84
CA GLN A 100 8.42 -5.40 24.33
C GLN A 100 8.55 -5.39 25.85
N GLN A 101 8.85 -4.24 26.44
CA GLN A 101 9.05 -4.12 27.88
C GLN A 101 7.72 -4.32 28.63
N ALA A 102 6.63 -3.72 28.14
CA ALA A 102 5.30 -3.90 28.71
C ALA A 102 4.89 -5.39 28.73
N ILE A 103 4.98 -6.09 27.59
CA ILE A 103 4.67 -7.53 27.49
C ILE A 103 5.54 -8.36 28.44
N ARG A 104 6.82 -8.00 28.64
CA ARG A 104 7.71 -8.72 29.56
C ARG A 104 7.29 -8.55 31.01
N ASP A 105 6.96 -7.33 31.39
CA ASP A 105 6.66 -6.95 32.78
C ASP A 105 5.27 -7.42 33.24
N THR A 106 4.37 -7.75 32.30
CA THR A 106 3.02 -8.26 32.59
C THR A 106 2.99 -9.45 33.53
N GLN A 107 2.12 -9.39 34.54
CA GLN A 107 2.04 -10.37 35.63
C GLN A 107 0.78 -11.22 35.54
N GLN A 108 0.87 -12.47 36.01
CA GLN A 108 -0.27 -13.37 36.10
C GLN A 108 -1.11 -13.01 37.32
N LEU A 109 -2.44 -12.91 37.14
CA LEU A 109 -3.36 -12.44 38.19
C LEU A 109 -3.99 -13.57 39.03
N MET A 110 -3.98 -14.81 38.52
CA MET A 110 -4.64 -15.98 39.10
C MET A 110 -6.17 -15.82 39.19
N GLY A 111 -6.85 -16.77 39.83
CA GLY A 111 -8.32 -16.78 39.98
C GLY A 111 -9.02 -17.66 38.95
N ASP A 112 -10.31 -17.40 38.74
CA ASP A 112 -11.19 -18.17 37.86
C ASP A 112 -11.01 -17.82 36.37
N THR A 113 -11.47 -18.68 35.48
CA THR A 113 -11.37 -18.49 34.03
C THR A 113 -12.66 -17.88 33.46
N ASN A 114 -13.03 -16.64 33.86
CA ASN A 114 -14.26 -15.97 33.39
C ASN A 114 -14.06 -15.31 32.02
N THR A 115 -14.01 -16.11 30.95
CA THR A 115 -13.75 -15.64 29.58
C THR A 115 -14.92 -14.81 29.02
N GLY A 116 -16.17 -15.15 29.34
CA GLY A 116 -17.36 -14.43 28.87
C GLY A 116 -17.38 -12.97 29.32
N LYS A 117 -17.12 -12.73 30.62
CA LYS A 117 -16.88 -11.37 31.14
C LYS A 117 -15.71 -10.68 30.47
N ALA A 118 -14.60 -11.39 30.22
CA ALA A 118 -13.40 -10.81 29.62
C ALA A 118 -13.64 -10.40 28.15
N LEU A 119 -14.44 -11.17 27.40
CA LEU A 119 -14.92 -10.84 26.06
C LEU A 119 -15.88 -9.63 26.07
N SER A 120 -16.80 -9.57 27.04
CA SER A 120 -17.68 -8.42 27.24
C SER A 120 -16.88 -7.13 27.48
N TYR A 121 -15.85 -7.22 28.33
CA TYR A 121 -14.95 -6.11 28.62
C TYR A 121 -14.08 -5.73 27.40
N ALA A 122 -13.56 -6.71 26.66
CA ALA A 122 -12.85 -6.46 25.40
C ALA A 122 -13.74 -5.74 24.36
N LYS A 123 -15.03 -6.11 24.26
CA LYS A 123 -16.02 -5.43 23.41
C LYS A 123 -16.21 -3.97 23.81
N GLU A 124 -16.24 -3.64 25.09
CA GLU A 124 -16.30 -2.23 25.53
C GLU A 124 -15.01 -1.47 25.16
N LYS A 125 -13.85 -2.11 25.31
CA LYS A 125 -12.55 -1.47 25.13
C LYS A 125 -12.12 -1.32 23.67
N PHE A 126 -12.51 -2.19 22.75
CA PHE A 126 -12.24 -2.02 21.31
C PHE A 126 -12.88 -0.78 20.67
N PHE A 127 -13.90 -0.21 21.32
CA PHE A 127 -14.72 0.89 20.79
C PHE A 127 -14.86 2.05 21.80
N SER A 128 -13.85 2.24 22.65
CA SER A 128 -13.79 3.30 23.66
C SER A 128 -12.57 4.18 23.47
N ASP A 129 -12.80 5.49 23.33
CA ASP A 129 -11.74 6.50 23.25
C ASP A 129 -10.87 6.51 24.53
N GLU A 130 -11.44 6.20 25.70
CA GLU A 130 -10.71 6.08 26.97
C GLU A 130 -9.70 4.93 26.99
N ALA A 131 -9.88 3.94 26.13
CA ALA A 131 -8.95 2.83 25.94
C ALA A 131 -7.89 3.11 24.85
N GLY A 132 -7.90 4.31 24.25
CA GLY A 132 -7.06 4.66 23.09
C GLY A 132 -7.47 3.98 21.78
N ALA A 133 -8.64 3.35 21.73
CA ALA A 133 -9.07 2.56 20.58
C ALA A 133 -9.49 3.46 19.41
N ARG A 134 -8.93 3.25 18.22
CA ARG A 134 -9.15 4.14 17.07
C ARG A 134 -10.44 3.81 16.31
N PRO A 135 -11.28 4.77 15.94
CA PRO A 135 -12.37 4.52 15.00
C PRO A 135 -11.81 4.25 13.59
N GLY A 136 -12.43 3.33 12.85
CA GLY A 136 -12.15 3.12 11.43
C GLY A 136 -10.92 2.25 11.09
N VAL A 137 -10.10 1.86 12.07
CA VAL A 137 -9.01 0.87 11.87
C VAL A 137 -9.51 -0.57 12.10
N PRO A 138 -8.88 -1.59 11.48
CA PRO A 138 -9.18 -3.00 11.72
C PRO A 138 -9.02 -3.36 13.21
N LYS A 139 -9.99 -4.12 13.74
CA LYS A 139 -9.99 -4.61 15.13
C LYS A 139 -9.68 -6.10 15.13
N VAL A 140 -8.61 -6.49 15.81
CA VAL A 140 -8.16 -7.89 15.86
C VAL A 140 -8.03 -8.34 17.31
N LEU A 141 -8.74 -9.42 17.64
CA LEU A 141 -8.67 -10.11 18.92
C LEU A 141 -7.79 -11.36 18.77
N VAL A 142 -6.76 -11.50 19.59
CA VAL A 142 -5.98 -12.73 19.72
C VAL A 142 -6.22 -13.29 21.12
N TRP A 143 -7.08 -14.29 21.21
CA TRP A 143 -7.40 -14.97 22.46
C TRP A 143 -6.45 -16.16 22.65
N VAL A 144 -5.71 -16.18 23.76
CA VAL A 144 -4.82 -17.28 24.15
C VAL A 144 -5.31 -17.87 25.46
N THR A 145 -5.59 -19.18 25.51
CA THR A 145 -6.10 -19.89 26.70
C THR A 145 -5.65 -21.35 26.74
N ASP A 146 -5.61 -21.94 27.94
CA ASP A 146 -5.28 -23.35 28.17
C ASP A 146 -6.52 -24.26 28.20
N GLY A 147 -7.74 -23.72 28.30
CA GLY A 147 -8.89 -24.57 28.64
C GLY A 147 -10.28 -23.93 28.50
N PHE A 148 -11.12 -24.24 29.50
CA PHE A 148 -12.57 -24.00 29.49
C PHE A 148 -12.92 -22.74 30.26
N SER A 149 -13.86 -21.97 29.72
CA SER A 149 -14.47 -20.86 30.44
C SER A 149 -15.35 -21.34 31.60
N THR A 150 -15.45 -20.53 32.65
CA THR A 150 -16.37 -20.72 33.79
C THR A 150 -17.71 -20.01 33.61
N ASP A 151 -17.84 -19.17 32.59
CA ASP A 151 -19.05 -18.46 32.16
C ASP A 151 -19.27 -18.56 30.63
N ASP A 152 -20.48 -18.28 30.15
CA ASP A 152 -20.80 -18.36 28.71
C ASP A 152 -20.01 -17.34 27.88
N ILE A 153 -19.40 -17.83 26.80
CA ILE A 153 -18.68 -17.02 25.82
C ILE A 153 -19.53 -16.67 24.59
N SER A 154 -20.65 -17.36 24.39
CA SER A 154 -21.38 -17.40 23.11
C SER A 154 -21.93 -16.04 22.71
N GLU A 155 -22.69 -15.39 23.60
CA GLU A 155 -23.24 -14.06 23.37
C GLU A 155 -22.15 -12.98 23.20
N PRO A 156 -21.19 -12.79 24.13
CA PRO A 156 -20.21 -11.72 24.01
C PRO A 156 -19.26 -11.91 22.82
N MET A 157 -18.94 -13.16 22.45
CA MET A 157 -18.15 -13.43 21.25
C MET A 157 -18.93 -13.14 19.95
N GLN A 158 -20.22 -13.45 19.91
CA GLN A 158 -21.03 -13.12 18.74
C GLN A 158 -21.13 -11.60 18.54
N LEU A 159 -21.34 -10.83 19.61
CA LEU A 159 -21.36 -9.37 19.55
C LEU A 159 -20.02 -8.78 19.07
N LEU A 160 -18.88 -9.33 19.49
CA LEU A 160 -17.55 -8.91 18.98
C LEU A 160 -17.44 -9.11 17.46
N LYS A 161 -17.83 -10.29 16.96
CA LYS A 161 -17.81 -10.60 15.51
C LYS A 161 -18.78 -9.73 14.72
N ASP A 162 -19.99 -9.49 15.24
CA ASP A 162 -21.01 -8.63 14.62
C ASP A 162 -20.55 -7.16 14.54
N MET A 163 -19.75 -6.70 15.50
CA MET A 163 -19.08 -5.39 15.49
C MET A 163 -17.83 -5.35 14.59
N GLY A 164 -17.54 -6.40 13.82
CA GLY A 164 -16.45 -6.45 12.85
C GLY A 164 -15.06 -6.77 13.44
N VAL A 165 -14.99 -7.25 14.68
CA VAL A 165 -13.73 -7.73 15.27
C VAL A 165 -13.37 -9.08 14.64
N THR A 166 -12.15 -9.20 14.11
CA THR A 166 -11.64 -10.48 13.64
C THR A 166 -10.97 -11.22 14.79
N VAL A 167 -11.37 -12.48 15.01
CA VAL A 167 -11.03 -13.26 16.20
C VAL A 167 -10.12 -14.42 15.81
N PHE A 168 -8.91 -14.39 16.32
CA PHE A 168 -7.95 -15.49 16.34
C PHE A 168 -7.92 -16.13 17.73
N ILE A 169 -7.82 -17.45 17.78
CA ILE A 169 -7.78 -18.25 19.01
C ILE A 169 -6.57 -19.17 18.97
N VAL A 170 -5.80 -19.18 20.06
CA VAL A 170 -4.69 -20.10 20.31
C VAL A 170 -4.99 -20.86 21.60
N SER A 171 -5.34 -22.14 21.45
CA SER A 171 -5.58 -23.05 22.58
C SER A 171 -4.28 -23.81 22.88
N THR A 172 -3.67 -23.53 24.04
CA THR A 172 -2.46 -24.24 24.52
C THR A 172 -2.75 -25.54 25.25
N GLY A 173 -4.03 -25.83 25.54
CA GLY A 173 -4.45 -27.04 26.24
C GLY A 173 -5.76 -27.62 25.69
N ARG A 174 -6.64 -28.08 26.58
CA ARG A 174 -7.78 -28.97 26.24
C ARG A 174 -9.06 -28.21 25.87
N GLY A 175 -8.95 -27.12 25.11
CA GLY A 175 -10.09 -26.35 24.64
C GLY A 175 -11.09 -27.19 23.83
N ASN A 176 -12.37 -26.86 23.92
CA ASN A 176 -13.43 -27.55 23.17
C ASN A 176 -13.44 -27.07 21.71
N TYR A 177 -13.05 -27.95 20.78
CA TYR A 177 -13.00 -27.61 19.34
C TYR A 177 -14.31 -27.02 18.80
N LEU A 178 -15.48 -27.53 19.20
CA LEU A 178 -16.76 -27.05 18.66
C LEU A 178 -17.08 -25.62 19.12
N GLU A 179 -16.80 -25.33 20.39
CA GLU A 179 -16.98 -24.02 21.00
C GLU A 179 -15.98 -23.01 20.44
N LEU A 180 -14.68 -23.36 20.41
CA LEU A 180 -13.64 -22.47 19.90
C LEU A 180 -13.75 -22.26 18.38
N SER A 181 -14.22 -23.24 17.61
CA SER A 181 -14.46 -23.09 16.16
C SER A 181 -15.67 -22.20 15.85
N ALA A 182 -16.69 -22.20 16.71
CA ALA A 182 -17.81 -21.25 16.63
C ALA A 182 -17.41 -19.83 17.11
N ALA A 183 -16.45 -19.74 18.04
CA ALA A 183 -15.95 -18.48 18.58
C ALA A 183 -14.97 -17.77 17.62
N ALA A 184 -14.09 -18.51 16.94
CA ALA A 184 -13.13 -17.97 15.98
C ALA A 184 -13.79 -17.38 14.72
N SER A 185 -13.10 -16.46 14.05
CA SER A 185 -13.51 -15.98 12.72
C SER A 185 -13.36 -17.06 11.64
N GLN A 186 -14.10 -16.92 10.55
CA GLN A 186 -14.06 -17.86 9.44
C GLN A 186 -12.96 -17.47 8.42
N PRO A 187 -12.24 -18.44 7.82
CA PRO A 187 -12.39 -19.89 8.03
C PRO A 187 -11.56 -20.37 9.25
N PRO A 188 -11.99 -21.40 10.00
CA PRO A 188 -11.36 -21.78 11.27
C PRO A 188 -9.91 -22.24 11.12
N GLU A 189 -9.53 -22.88 10.01
CA GLU A 189 -8.16 -23.34 9.76
C GLU A 189 -7.12 -22.23 9.69
N LYS A 190 -7.54 -20.96 9.52
CA LYS A 190 -6.65 -19.79 9.64
C LYS A 190 -6.70 -19.14 11.04
N HIS A 191 -7.82 -19.28 11.74
CA HIS A 191 -8.15 -18.48 12.92
C HIS A 191 -8.14 -19.26 14.25
N LEU A 192 -8.09 -20.60 14.22
CA LEU A 192 -8.10 -21.45 15.40
C LEU A 192 -6.91 -22.41 15.38
N HIS A 193 -6.01 -22.23 16.32
CA HIS A 193 -4.78 -23.01 16.46
C HIS A 193 -4.78 -23.79 17.77
N PHE A 194 -4.60 -25.11 17.69
CA PHE A 194 -4.32 -25.97 18.84
C PHE A 194 -2.84 -26.36 18.78
N VAL A 195 -2.07 -26.03 19.81
CA VAL A 195 -0.63 -26.23 19.84
C VAL A 195 -0.17 -26.40 21.29
N ASP A 196 0.87 -27.19 21.55
CA ASP A 196 1.46 -27.21 22.89
C ASP A 196 2.11 -25.85 23.21
N VAL A 197 2.16 -25.48 24.49
CA VAL A 197 2.77 -24.22 24.93
C VAL A 197 4.25 -24.11 24.55
N ASP A 198 4.97 -25.24 24.48
CA ASP A 198 6.37 -25.26 24.05
C ASP A 198 6.51 -25.09 22.53
N ASP A 199 5.50 -25.55 21.79
CA ASP A 199 5.43 -25.55 20.33
C ASP A 199 4.78 -24.29 19.73
N LEU A 200 4.37 -23.30 20.54
CA LEU A 200 3.82 -22.00 20.10
C LEU A 200 4.63 -21.33 18.97
N SER A 201 5.94 -21.56 18.94
CA SER A 201 6.85 -21.06 17.88
C SER A 201 6.54 -21.57 16.47
N ILE A 202 5.87 -22.73 16.34
CA ILE A 202 5.48 -23.34 15.06
C ILE A 202 4.42 -22.48 14.36
N ILE A 203 3.37 -22.08 15.10
CA ILE A 203 2.25 -21.30 14.55
C ILE A 203 2.56 -19.81 14.43
N THR A 204 3.58 -19.29 15.12
CA THR A 204 3.88 -17.85 15.19
C THR A 204 3.98 -17.17 13.83
N LYS A 205 4.55 -17.85 12.82
CA LYS A 205 4.64 -17.27 11.47
C LYS A 205 3.26 -17.21 10.81
N GLU A 206 2.55 -18.33 10.77
CA GLU A 206 1.25 -18.46 10.11
C GLU A 206 0.20 -17.53 10.72
N LEU A 207 0.11 -17.48 12.06
CA LEU A 207 -0.80 -16.58 12.75
C LEU A 207 -0.46 -15.11 12.47
N ARG A 208 0.83 -14.71 12.44
CA ARG A 208 1.21 -13.34 12.08
C ARG A 208 0.83 -13.03 10.64
N ASP A 209 1.12 -13.93 9.71
CA ASP A 209 0.83 -13.73 8.28
C ASP A 209 -0.70 -13.60 8.08
N ALA A 210 -1.53 -14.35 8.82
CA ALA A 210 -2.99 -14.21 8.80
C ALA A 210 -3.51 -12.93 9.49
N ILE A 211 -2.89 -12.47 10.59
CA ILE A 211 -3.20 -11.17 11.20
C ILE A 211 -2.86 -10.02 10.24
N LEU A 212 -1.77 -10.15 9.47
CA LEU A 212 -1.39 -9.18 8.44
C LEU A 212 -2.40 -9.13 7.29
N ASP A 213 -2.84 -10.30 6.78
CA ASP A 213 -3.91 -10.37 5.77
C ASP A 213 -5.14 -9.56 6.23
N VAL A 214 -5.55 -9.71 7.50
CA VAL A 214 -6.71 -9.00 8.08
C VAL A 214 -6.45 -7.49 8.24
N ILE A 215 -5.28 -7.11 8.75
CA ILE A 215 -4.91 -5.70 8.95
C ILE A 215 -4.79 -4.97 7.61
N GLN A 216 -4.29 -5.63 6.56
CA GLN A 216 -4.10 -5.02 5.23
C GLN A 216 -5.38 -5.04 4.38
N ALA A 217 -6.11 -6.17 4.32
CA ALA A 217 -7.31 -6.29 3.49
C ALA A 217 -8.46 -5.38 3.93
N ASN A 218 -8.48 -4.99 5.22
CA ASN A 218 -9.48 -4.07 5.76
C ASN A 218 -9.12 -2.59 5.62
N ARG A 219 -8.00 -2.23 4.96
CA ARG A 219 -7.64 -0.82 4.72
C ARG A 219 -8.32 -0.27 3.48
N PHE A 220 -8.94 0.90 3.63
CA PHE A 220 -9.12 1.83 2.52
C PHE A 220 -7.77 2.39 2.06
N HIS A 221 -7.35 2.03 0.84
CA HIS A 221 -6.05 2.40 0.29
C HIS A 221 -6.12 2.64 -1.22
N ALA A 222 -5.02 3.12 -1.81
CA ALA A 222 -4.89 3.37 -3.24
C ALA A 222 -3.80 2.51 -3.89
N VAL A 223 -4.07 2.04 -5.10
CA VAL A 223 -3.17 1.29 -5.98
C VAL A 223 -3.21 1.89 -7.39
N ASP A 224 -2.40 1.36 -8.32
CA ASP A 224 -2.32 1.82 -9.72
C ASP A 224 -2.18 3.35 -9.84
N ILE A 225 -1.30 3.92 -9.00
CA ILE A 225 -1.09 5.37 -8.91
C ILE A 225 -0.32 5.85 -10.14
N THR A 226 -0.86 6.86 -10.82
CA THR A 226 -0.25 7.54 -11.96
C THR A 226 -0.07 9.03 -11.66
N SER A 227 0.37 9.81 -12.66
CA SER A 227 0.42 11.27 -12.60
C SER A 227 -0.95 11.96 -12.58
N SER A 228 -2.05 11.25 -12.88
CA SER A 228 -3.39 11.85 -13.01
C SER A 228 -4.56 10.97 -12.53
N SER A 229 -4.26 9.80 -11.98
CA SER A 229 -5.25 8.84 -11.48
C SER A 229 -4.70 7.95 -10.36
N PHE A 230 -5.60 7.32 -9.62
CA PHE A 230 -5.32 6.13 -8.81
C PHE A 230 -6.61 5.31 -8.61
N ARG A 231 -6.47 3.99 -8.41
CA ARG A 231 -7.59 3.12 -8.04
C ARG A 231 -7.66 3.00 -6.53
N LEU A 232 -8.78 3.40 -5.95
CA LEU A 232 -9.11 3.15 -4.55
C LEU A 232 -9.65 1.74 -4.38
N ILE A 233 -9.29 1.08 -3.28
CA ILE A 233 -9.77 -0.24 -2.85
C ILE A 233 -10.15 -0.18 -1.37
N TRP A 234 -11.23 -0.87 -0.98
CA TRP A 234 -11.69 -0.97 0.40
C TRP A 234 -12.39 -2.32 0.68
N PRO A 235 -12.44 -2.78 1.94
CA PRO A 235 -13.18 -3.99 2.32
C PRO A 235 -14.69 -3.87 2.01
N LYS A 236 -15.36 -5.01 1.86
CA LYS A 236 -16.81 -5.05 1.69
C LYS A 236 -17.53 -4.83 3.03
N LEU A 237 -17.78 -3.58 3.39
CA LEU A 237 -18.50 -3.17 4.60
C LEU A 237 -20.03 -3.20 4.43
N LEU A 238 -20.51 -3.13 3.18
CA LEU A 238 -21.93 -3.03 2.81
C LEU A 238 -22.32 -4.05 1.72
N SER A 239 -23.62 -4.20 1.49
CA SER A 239 -24.20 -4.85 0.32
C SER A 239 -24.96 -3.82 -0.53
N GLN A 240 -25.53 -4.25 -1.67
CA GLN A 240 -26.42 -3.40 -2.46
C GLN A 240 -27.71 -2.99 -1.71
N GLU A 241 -28.09 -3.74 -0.67
CA GLU A 241 -29.33 -3.55 0.10
C GLU A 241 -29.10 -2.81 1.42
N THR A 242 -27.88 -2.84 1.96
CA THR A 242 -27.56 -2.23 3.28
C THR A 242 -26.99 -0.81 3.20
N GLY A 243 -26.75 -0.27 2.00
CA GLY A 243 -26.29 1.12 1.86
C GLY A 243 -25.51 1.46 0.59
N TYR A 244 -24.80 2.58 0.66
CA TYR A 244 -23.88 3.06 -0.37
C TYR A 244 -22.62 3.68 0.25
N TYR A 245 -21.59 3.88 -0.55
CA TYR A 245 -20.38 4.59 -0.15
C TYR A 245 -20.33 5.97 -0.81
N THR A 246 -20.06 6.99 -0.02
CA THR A 246 -19.73 8.34 -0.47
C THR A 246 -18.23 8.55 -0.33
N LEU A 247 -17.55 8.72 -1.45
CA LEU A 247 -16.12 9.04 -1.55
C LEU A 247 -15.94 10.54 -1.72
N GLU A 248 -15.24 11.17 -0.78
CA GLU A 248 -14.87 12.58 -0.85
C GLU A 248 -13.35 12.72 -1.01
N TYR A 249 -12.89 13.67 -1.84
CA TYR A 249 -11.46 13.88 -2.06
C TYR A 249 -11.11 15.33 -2.40
N ALA A 250 -9.98 15.81 -1.89
CA ALA A 250 -9.41 17.12 -2.18
C ALA A 250 -7.86 17.05 -2.14
N PRO A 251 -7.14 17.94 -2.87
CA PRO A 251 -5.74 18.23 -2.56
C PRO A 251 -5.63 18.70 -1.10
N ILE A 252 -4.61 18.27 -0.37
CA ILE A 252 -4.42 18.68 1.03
C ILE A 252 -4.23 20.21 1.13
N ASP A 253 -3.53 20.80 0.16
CA ASP A 253 -3.22 22.23 0.11
C ASP A 253 -4.40 23.10 -0.42
N ASP A 254 -5.44 22.49 -0.98
CA ASP A 254 -6.68 23.17 -1.40
C ASP A 254 -7.92 22.32 -1.04
N PRO A 255 -8.31 22.28 0.25
CA PRO A 255 -9.51 21.58 0.71
C PRO A 255 -10.81 22.12 0.10
N GLY A 256 -10.78 23.35 -0.44
CA GLY A 256 -11.92 23.97 -1.13
C GLY A 256 -12.28 23.29 -2.44
N ARG A 257 -11.35 22.56 -3.08
CA ARG A 257 -11.60 21.74 -4.28
C ARG A 257 -12.15 20.35 -3.98
N LYS A 258 -12.89 20.19 -2.87
CA LYS A 258 -13.55 18.94 -2.50
C LYS A 258 -14.46 18.44 -3.63
N LYS A 259 -14.23 17.19 -4.06
CA LYS A 259 -15.06 16.46 -5.01
C LYS A 259 -15.67 15.25 -4.34
N THR A 260 -16.87 14.87 -4.78
CA THR A 260 -17.60 13.74 -4.23
C THR A 260 -18.01 12.76 -5.33
N LYS A 261 -17.94 11.46 -5.03
CA LYS A 261 -18.41 10.34 -5.85
C LYS A 261 -19.24 9.41 -4.97
N GLN A 262 -20.27 8.80 -5.52
CA GLN A 262 -21.10 7.84 -4.78
C GLN A 262 -21.16 6.52 -5.57
N VAL A 263 -21.09 5.40 -4.86
CA VAL A 263 -21.20 4.04 -5.43
C VAL A 263 -22.05 3.15 -4.53
N SER A 264 -22.81 2.22 -5.12
CA SER A 264 -23.60 1.23 -4.36
C SER A 264 -22.73 0.41 -3.41
N GLY A 265 -23.26 0.00 -2.25
CA GLY A 265 -22.56 -0.78 -1.23
C GLY A 265 -21.96 -2.11 -1.71
N ALA A 266 -22.36 -2.61 -2.88
CA ALA A 266 -21.72 -3.75 -3.54
C ALA A 266 -20.31 -3.47 -4.11
N HIS A 267 -19.88 -2.21 -4.23
CA HIS A 267 -18.57 -1.84 -4.76
C HIS A 267 -17.48 -1.89 -3.67
N THR A 268 -16.31 -2.37 -4.03
CA THR A 268 -15.09 -2.41 -3.18
C THR A 268 -13.91 -1.67 -3.82
N ASN A 269 -14.14 -0.97 -4.93
CA ASN A 269 -13.13 -0.17 -5.62
C ASN A 269 -13.74 0.96 -6.46
N LEU A 270 -12.95 2.00 -6.73
CA LEU A 270 -13.26 3.07 -7.68
C LEU A 270 -11.98 3.68 -8.26
N MET A 271 -11.96 3.93 -9.57
CA MET A 271 -10.90 4.70 -10.21
C MET A 271 -11.20 6.20 -10.08
N LEU A 272 -10.30 6.97 -9.46
CA LEU A 272 -10.30 8.43 -9.54
C LEU A 272 -9.34 8.88 -10.64
N SER A 273 -9.78 9.83 -11.48
CA SER A 273 -9.04 10.34 -12.63
C SER A 273 -9.17 11.86 -12.75
N SER A 274 -8.41 12.45 -13.69
CA SER A 274 -8.32 13.91 -13.86
C SER A 274 -7.84 14.62 -12.59
N LEU A 275 -6.85 14.01 -11.93
CA LEU A 275 -6.11 14.54 -10.79
C LEU A 275 -4.89 15.33 -11.30
N ALA A 276 -4.36 16.22 -10.45
CA ALA A 276 -3.12 16.92 -10.72
C ALA A 276 -1.90 16.02 -10.38
N PRO A 277 -0.78 16.12 -11.10
CA PRO A 277 0.47 15.40 -10.80
C PRO A 277 1.17 15.97 -9.56
N GLU A 278 2.06 15.17 -8.95
CA GLU A 278 2.86 15.53 -7.76
C GLU A 278 2.03 16.09 -6.59
N THR A 279 0.74 15.76 -6.52
CA THR A 279 -0.23 16.37 -5.62
C THR A 279 -0.71 15.33 -4.61
N THR A 280 -0.59 15.63 -3.31
CA THR A 280 -1.14 14.78 -2.26
C THR A 280 -2.62 15.08 -2.06
N TYR A 281 -3.44 14.07 -2.32
CA TYR A 281 -4.87 14.07 -2.05
C TYR A 281 -5.16 13.43 -0.70
N GLN A 282 -6.03 14.05 0.09
CA GLN A 282 -6.74 13.37 1.16
C GLN A 282 -8.06 12.86 0.61
N VAL A 283 -8.34 11.58 0.87
CA VAL A 283 -9.54 10.88 0.42
C VAL A 283 -10.25 10.31 1.64
N ALA A 284 -11.57 10.45 1.71
CA ALA A 284 -12.43 9.87 2.72
C ALA A 284 -13.46 8.93 2.07
N LEU A 285 -13.57 7.71 2.58
CA LEU A 285 -14.63 6.74 2.30
C LEU A 285 -15.63 6.81 3.46
N ILE A 286 -16.85 7.27 3.17
CA ILE A 286 -17.95 7.38 4.12
C ILE A 286 -18.96 6.27 3.78
N PRO A 287 -19.09 5.20 4.58
CA PRO A 287 -20.14 4.20 4.40
C PRO A 287 -21.44 4.74 4.98
N GLU A 288 -22.50 4.80 4.18
CA GLU A 288 -23.82 5.25 4.59
C GLU A 288 -24.77 4.04 4.60
N SER A 289 -25.12 3.56 5.81
CA SER A 289 -25.96 2.38 6.02
C SER A 289 -27.22 2.71 6.81
N ASN A 290 -28.27 1.92 6.55
CA ASN A 290 -29.54 1.92 7.26
C ASN A 290 -29.59 0.97 8.47
N MET A 291 -28.57 0.12 8.68
CA MET A 291 -28.57 -0.86 9.79
C MET A 291 -27.64 -0.47 10.94
N HIS A 292 -26.39 -0.10 10.63
CA HIS A 292 -25.35 0.16 11.63
C HIS A 292 -24.50 1.36 11.21
N TYR A 293 -24.07 2.18 12.18
CA TYR A 293 -23.07 3.21 11.91
C TYR A 293 -21.70 2.57 11.67
N ILE A 294 -21.05 2.96 10.58
CA ILE A 294 -19.69 2.55 10.24
C ILE A 294 -18.84 3.82 10.13
N PRO A 295 -17.74 3.97 10.89
CA PRO A 295 -16.93 5.18 10.86
C PRO A 295 -16.29 5.39 9.47
N PRO A 296 -16.19 6.64 8.99
CA PRO A 296 -15.45 6.94 7.77
C PRO A 296 -13.99 6.51 7.86
N GLN A 297 -13.46 5.97 6.76
CA GLN A 297 -12.03 5.69 6.62
C GLN A 297 -11.37 6.78 5.79
N THR A 298 -10.14 7.17 6.11
CA THR A 298 -9.39 8.18 5.33
C THR A 298 -8.02 7.69 4.93
N THR A 299 -7.58 8.04 3.72
CA THR A 299 -6.23 7.74 3.23
C THR A 299 -5.62 8.96 2.53
N ARG A 300 -4.29 8.97 2.40
CA ARG A 300 -3.54 10.00 1.69
C ARG A 300 -2.80 9.39 0.51
N VAL A 301 -2.92 10.00 -0.65
CA VAL A 301 -2.37 9.48 -1.91
C VAL A 301 -1.69 10.60 -2.67
N THR A 302 -0.39 10.46 -2.94
CA THR A 302 0.37 11.40 -3.77
C THR A 302 0.43 10.86 -5.19
N THR A 303 -0.09 11.62 -6.15
CA THR A 303 0.06 11.30 -7.58
C THR A 303 1.53 11.40 -8.01
N LEU A 304 1.92 10.59 -9.00
CA LEU A 304 3.29 10.60 -9.50
C LEU A 304 3.63 11.90 -10.23
N ALA A 305 4.92 12.10 -10.48
CA ALA A 305 5.37 13.12 -11.42
C ALA A 305 4.78 12.87 -12.82
N GLU A 306 4.39 13.95 -13.49
CA GLU A 306 4.00 13.88 -14.90
C GLU A 306 5.20 13.44 -15.74
N GLU A 307 5.08 12.35 -16.50
CA GLU A 307 6.12 11.94 -17.45
C GLU A 307 6.07 12.84 -18.70
N ILE A 308 6.85 13.92 -18.64
CA ILE A 308 6.91 14.96 -19.66
C ILE A 308 8.02 14.62 -20.67
N SER A 309 7.67 13.92 -21.76
CA SER A 309 8.59 13.58 -22.86
C SER A 309 7.92 13.52 -24.24
N PRO A 310 8.29 14.40 -25.21
CA PRO A 310 8.24 14.03 -26.62
C PRO A 310 9.34 12.98 -26.86
N ALA A 311 8.98 11.70 -26.91
CA ALA A 311 9.94 10.59 -26.91
C ALA A 311 10.87 10.52 -28.14
N LEU A 312 10.50 11.19 -29.23
CA LEU A 312 11.27 11.25 -30.47
C LEU A 312 10.83 12.47 -31.30
N VAL A 313 11.78 13.12 -31.99
CA VAL A 313 11.53 14.06 -33.09
C VAL A 313 12.14 13.46 -34.35
N LEU A 314 11.36 13.41 -35.43
CA LEU A 314 11.74 12.90 -36.73
C LEU A 314 11.65 14.01 -37.79
N ILE A 315 12.60 13.97 -38.72
CA ILE A 315 12.62 14.83 -39.91
C ILE A 315 12.36 13.96 -41.13
N SER A 316 11.38 14.33 -41.94
CA SER A 316 11.01 13.63 -43.18
C SER A 316 10.80 14.62 -44.33
N GLU A 317 10.66 14.11 -45.56
CA GLU A 317 10.30 14.90 -46.75
C GLU A 317 11.16 16.16 -47.00
N SER A 318 12.47 16.08 -46.73
CA SER A 318 13.41 17.15 -47.09
C SER A 318 13.35 17.47 -48.58
N LYS A 319 13.02 18.73 -48.89
CA LYS A 319 12.99 19.36 -50.22
C LYS A 319 13.99 20.55 -50.21
N PRO A 320 14.17 21.27 -51.33
CA PRO A 320 15.08 22.42 -51.35
C PRO A 320 14.65 23.60 -50.46
N HIS A 321 13.35 23.78 -50.22
CA HIS A 321 12.81 24.93 -49.47
C HIS A 321 11.92 24.55 -48.28
N SER A 322 11.82 23.25 -47.96
CA SER A 322 11.01 22.75 -46.85
C SER A 322 11.48 21.39 -46.34
N PHE A 323 11.07 21.05 -45.12
CA PHE A 323 11.08 19.69 -44.59
C PHE A 323 9.85 19.51 -43.68
N HIS A 324 9.50 18.27 -43.38
CA HIS A 324 8.42 17.93 -42.47
C HIS A 324 8.98 17.45 -41.13
N VAL A 325 8.39 17.91 -40.02
CA VAL A 325 8.79 17.59 -38.66
C VAL A 325 7.64 16.83 -38.01
N SER A 326 7.91 15.67 -37.42
CA SER A 326 6.94 14.92 -36.62
C SER A 326 7.54 14.50 -35.28
N TRP A 327 6.68 14.25 -34.31
CA TRP A 327 7.09 13.84 -32.96
C TRP A 327 6.19 12.75 -32.40
N ALA A 328 6.70 11.98 -31.45
CA ALA A 328 5.91 10.99 -30.73
C ALA A 328 4.76 11.69 -29.97
N PRO A 329 3.50 11.22 -30.09
CA PRO A 329 2.37 11.81 -29.38
C PRO A 329 2.53 11.63 -27.87
N THR A 330 2.13 12.66 -27.14
CA THR A 330 2.08 12.71 -25.67
C THR A 330 0.63 12.52 -25.20
N PRO A 331 0.39 12.11 -23.94
CA PRO A 331 -0.96 11.96 -23.39
C PRO A 331 -1.73 13.30 -23.31
N ASP A 332 -3.02 13.22 -22.96
CA ASP A 332 -4.07 14.28 -22.99
C ASP A 332 -3.77 15.63 -22.28
N SER A 333 -2.56 15.84 -21.78
CA SER A 333 -2.10 17.04 -21.09
C SER A 333 -1.54 18.15 -22.00
N VAL A 334 -1.13 17.87 -23.23
CA VAL A 334 -0.53 18.91 -24.10
C VAL A 334 -1.59 19.84 -24.70
N ILE A 335 -1.34 21.15 -24.61
CA ILE A 335 -2.19 22.21 -25.20
C ILE A 335 -1.64 22.72 -26.53
N GLY A 336 -0.33 22.65 -26.74
CA GLY A 336 0.33 23.11 -27.95
C GLY A 336 1.79 22.71 -28.02
N TYR A 337 2.38 22.90 -29.19
CA TYR A 337 3.80 22.71 -29.46
C TYR A 337 4.38 23.98 -30.06
N GLN A 338 5.59 24.33 -29.64
CA GLN A 338 6.40 25.41 -30.21
C GLN A 338 7.59 24.80 -30.94
N ILE A 339 7.67 25.04 -32.25
CA ILE A 339 8.74 24.56 -33.13
C ILE A 339 9.67 25.75 -33.40
N LEU A 340 10.83 25.74 -32.75
CA LEU A 340 11.91 26.69 -32.98
C LEU A 340 12.87 26.12 -34.03
N TYR A 341 13.21 26.90 -35.06
CA TYR A 341 14.12 26.45 -36.11
C TYR A 341 15.04 27.56 -36.63
N GLY A 342 16.31 27.22 -36.88
CA GLY A 342 17.32 28.17 -37.39
C GLY A 342 18.44 27.47 -38.16
N PRO A 343 19.03 28.13 -39.18
CA PRO A 343 20.10 27.56 -40.00
C PRO A 343 21.42 27.49 -39.23
N LEU A 344 22.27 26.53 -39.56
CA LEU A 344 23.61 26.36 -39.03
C LEU A 344 24.64 26.50 -40.17
N PRO A 345 25.62 27.43 -40.08
CA PRO A 345 25.80 28.45 -39.03
C PRO A 345 24.82 29.63 -39.19
N GLY A 346 24.31 30.16 -38.08
CA GLY A 346 23.48 31.36 -38.05
C GLY A 346 22.67 31.50 -36.75
N ASP A 347 22.40 32.74 -36.35
CA ASP A 347 21.65 33.07 -35.12
C ASP A 347 20.16 33.38 -35.39
N SER A 348 19.71 33.28 -36.65
CA SER A 348 18.32 33.56 -37.01
C SER A 348 17.39 32.40 -36.62
N VAL A 349 16.66 32.55 -35.53
CA VAL A 349 15.64 31.58 -35.09
C VAL A 349 14.25 32.06 -35.49
N LYS A 350 13.44 31.15 -36.04
CA LYS A 350 12.00 31.33 -36.30
C LYS A 350 11.19 30.44 -35.37
N LEU A 351 10.02 30.91 -34.96
CA LEU A 351 9.05 30.16 -34.15
C LEU A 351 7.82 29.83 -34.99
N LEU A 352 7.32 28.60 -34.84
CA LEU A 352 6.04 28.14 -35.39
C LEU A 352 5.24 27.46 -34.27
N GLU A 353 4.00 27.91 -34.04
CA GLU A 353 3.11 27.31 -33.05
C GLU A 353 2.15 26.30 -33.70
N VAL A 354 1.91 25.18 -33.02
CA VAL A 354 1.10 24.05 -33.49
C VAL A 354 0.14 23.60 -32.39
N ASP A 355 -1.12 23.37 -32.75
CA ASP A 355 -2.17 22.86 -31.84
C ASP A 355 -1.80 21.51 -31.22
N GLY A 356 -2.09 21.33 -29.93
CA GLY A 356 -1.73 20.12 -29.16
C GLY A 356 -2.30 18.80 -29.72
N LYS A 357 -3.33 18.85 -30.57
CA LYS A 357 -3.90 17.66 -31.23
C LYS A 357 -3.12 17.22 -32.47
N ARG A 358 -2.13 18.00 -32.93
CA ARG A 358 -1.25 17.64 -34.05
C ARG A 358 0.07 17.10 -33.54
N ASN A 359 0.59 16.09 -34.22
CA ASN A 359 1.90 15.48 -33.95
C ASN A 359 2.92 15.73 -35.08
N SER A 360 2.60 16.62 -36.02
CA SER A 360 3.52 17.03 -37.10
C SER A 360 3.20 18.40 -37.68
N THR A 361 4.18 18.98 -38.37
CA THR A 361 4.03 20.18 -39.19
C THR A 361 5.07 20.23 -40.33
N ALA A 362 4.72 20.90 -41.43
CA ALA A 362 5.69 21.32 -42.43
C ALA A 362 6.42 22.59 -41.96
N VAL A 363 7.70 22.71 -42.30
CA VAL A 363 8.51 23.91 -42.13
C VAL A 363 8.95 24.37 -43.52
N GLU A 364 8.62 25.60 -43.88
CA GLU A 364 8.74 26.12 -45.25
C GLU A 364 9.56 27.43 -45.29
N ASN A 365 9.79 27.93 -46.52
CA ASN A 365 10.58 29.14 -46.80
C ASN A 365 12.00 29.06 -46.24
N LEU A 366 12.64 27.91 -46.51
CA LEU A 366 14.00 27.58 -46.12
C LEU A 366 14.99 27.84 -47.26
N ALA A 367 16.26 28.07 -46.89
CA ALA A 367 17.36 28.10 -47.84
C ALA A 367 17.69 26.67 -48.30
N PRO A 368 18.02 26.46 -49.57
CA PRO A 368 18.48 25.15 -50.07
C PRO A 368 19.87 24.83 -49.56
N ASN A 369 20.23 23.54 -49.59
CA ASN A 369 21.51 22.99 -49.15
C ASN A 369 21.98 23.49 -47.77
N THR A 370 21.04 23.65 -46.84
CA THR A 370 21.29 24.28 -45.53
C THR A 370 20.89 23.32 -44.42
N THR A 371 21.77 23.17 -43.42
CA THR A 371 21.45 22.43 -42.19
C THR A 371 20.69 23.35 -41.25
N TYR A 372 19.60 22.87 -40.65
CA TYR A 372 18.81 23.55 -39.64
C TYR A 372 18.87 22.78 -38.33
N LEU A 373 18.95 23.49 -37.21
CA LEU A 373 18.56 22.96 -35.90
C LEU A 373 17.06 23.18 -35.74
N VAL A 374 16.33 22.13 -35.36
CA VAL A 374 14.90 22.16 -35.09
C VAL A 374 14.70 21.70 -33.66
N THR A 375 13.97 22.48 -32.85
CA THR A 375 13.63 22.15 -31.47
C THR A 375 12.10 22.17 -31.32
N VAL A 376 11.53 21.04 -30.93
CA VAL A 376 10.10 20.89 -30.65
C VAL A 376 9.91 20.94 -29.14
N THR A 377 9.27 22.00 -28.66
CA THR A 377 8.87 22.18 -27.26
C THR A 377 7.39 21.84 -27.11
N ALA A 378 7.06 20.87 -26.25
CA ALA A 378 5.69 20.56 -25.87
C ALA A 378 5.28 21.40 -24.65
N ILE A 379 4.12 22.06 -24.72
CA ILE A 379 3.53 22.90 -23.66
C ILE A 379 2.33 22.17 -23.06
N TYR A 380 2.37 21.96 -21.74
CA TYR A 380 1.38 21.16 -21.02
C TYR A 380 0.36 22.06 -20.29
N LYS A 381 -0.84 21.54 -19.99
CA LYS A 381 -1.87 22.22 -19.17
C LYS A 381 -1.35 22.70 -17.81
N SER A 382 -0.29 22.06 -17.30
CA SER A 382 0.41 22.40 -16.06
C SER A 382 1.34 23.62 -16.18
N GLY A 383 1.55 24.16 -17.39
CA GLY A 383 2.52 25.23 -17.66
C GLY A 383 3.97 24.77 -17.67
N LYS A 384 4.23 23.48 -17.46
CA LYS A 384 5.56 22.87 -17.66
C LYS A 384 5.83 22.67 -19.15
N GLU A 385 7.11 22.72 -19.52
CA GLU A 385 7.58 22.58 -20.90
C GLU A 385 8.68 21.52 -21.00
N LYS A 386 8.78 20.88 -22.18
CA LYS A 386 9.89 19.97 -22.52
C LYS A 386 10.23 20.05 -23.99
N SER A 387 11.51 20.27 -24.28
CA SER A 387 12.04 20.38 -25.63
C SER A 387 12.87 19.17 -26.04
N LEU A 388 12.76 18.75 -27.31
CA LEU A 388 13.69 17.83 -27.96
C LEU A 388 14.17 18.43 -29.29
N SER A 389 15.47 18.31 -29.57
CA SER A 389 16.09 18.91 -30.76
C SER A 389 16.59 17.85 -31.74
N ALA A 390 16.43 18.13 -33.04
CA ALA A 390 16.92 17.33 -34.16
C ALA A 390 17.61 18.24 -35.19
N LYS A 391 18.49 17.66 -36.02
CA LYS A 391 19.06 18.34 -37.18
C LYS A 391 18.28 17.95 -38.44
N ALA A 392 17.97 18.93 -39.28
CA ALA A 392 17.32 18.76 -40.57
C ALA A 392 18.22 19.33 -41.68
N CYS A 393 18.25 18.73 -42.86
CA CYS A 393 18.97 19.28 -44.01
C CYS A 393 17.99 19.48 -45.18
N THR A 394 18.03 20.66 -45.81
CA THR A 394 17.34 20.90 -47.08
C THR A 394 18.18 20.40 -48.26
N GLN A 395 17.53 20.05 -49.36
CA GLN A 395 18.19 19.60 -50.59
C GLN A 395 18.76 20.78 -51.40
N GLU A 396 19.60 20.50 -52.38
CA GLU A 396 20.03 21.49 -53.38
C GLU A 396 18.87 21.90 -54.28
N ALA A 397 18.79 23.18 -54.65
CA ALA A 397 17.78 23.66 -55.60
C ALA A 397 18.18 23.29 -57.03
N THR A 398 17.32 22.58 -57.74
CA THR A 398 17.53 22.23 -59.15
C THR A 398 17.32 23.45 -60.05
N GLU A 399 18.40 23.94 -60.66
CA GLU A 399 18.31 24.98 -61.69
C GLU A 399 17.56 24.46 -62.92
N ALA A 400 16.48 25.15 -63.31
CA ALA A 400 15.76 24.83 -64.53
C ALA A 400 16.61 25.18 -65.77
N GLN A 401 17.24 24.18 -66.39
CA GLN A 401 17.98 24.36 -67.63
C GLN A 401 17.05 24.81 -68.78
N GLY A 402 17.02 26.12 -69.01
CA GLY A 402 16.37 26.71 -70.17
C GLY A 402 17.10 26.35 -71.46
N TYR A 403 16.67 25.26 -72.11
CA TYR A 403 17.20 24.82 -73.40
C TYR A 403 16.83 25.80 -74.52
N LYS A 404 17.63 26.86 -74.68
CA LYS A 404 17.50 27.81 -75.79
C LYS A 404 17.87 27.12 -77.10
N HIS A 405 16.87 26.89 -77.95
CA HIS A 405 17.08 26.61 -79.37
C HIS A 405 18.00 27.68 -79.99
N ARG A 406 19.17 27.26 -80.48
CA ARG A 406 19.91 28.01 -81.50
C ARG A 406 19.81 27.24 -82.81
N GLN A 407 19.00 27.76 -83.72
CA GLN A 407 19.16 27.44 -85.14
C GLN A 407 20.55 27.91 -85.60
N ARG A 408 21.20 27.12 -86.44
CA ARG A 408 22.14 27.62 -87.45
C ARG A 408 21.63 27.14 -88.80
N ALA A 409 21.67 28.06 -89.76
CA ALA A 409 21.39 27.82 -91.18
C ALA A 409 22.56 27.08 -91.85
#